data_AF-W6QIE6-F1
#
_entry.id   AF-W6QIE6-F1
#
_cell.length_a   1.000
_cell.length_b   1.000
_cell.length_c   1.000
_cell.angle_alpha   90.00
_cell.angle_beta   90.00
_cell.angle_gamma   90.00
#
_symmetry.space_group_name_H-M   'P 1'
#
loop_
_entity.id
_entity.type
_entity.pdbx_description
1 polymer ?
#
loop_
_entity_poly.entity_id
_entity_poly.type
_entity_poly.pdbx_seq_one_letter_code
_entity_poly.pdbx_strand_id
1 'polypeptide(L)'
;MLKDVPIVPPDSIIKTFVHQKEQDVDLIITQDSEDLNPGSFILKNGEFARFFLDVWFDPLYRNFNFARAEAHGLDHILQWHPTVLARTALVPQRILSSYSKDSPGAALDGTYKDGDLVIQFHGCGDAEARDCARELEPHYRLWEKKKQRD
;
A
#
# COMPACT_ATOMS: atom_id res chain seq x y z
N MET A 1 -13.03 -5.15 0.99
CA MET A 1 -12.51 -4.17 1.95
C MET A 1 -12.33 -4.87 3.27
N LEU A 2 -11.18 -4.72 3.91
CA LEU A 2 -10.93 -5.19 5.27
C LEU A 2 -11.64 -4.26 6.24
N LYS A 3 -12.32 -4.84 7.23
CA LYS A 3 -13.16 -4.12 8.20
C LYS A 3 -12.74 -4.53 9.60
N ASP A 4 -12.74 -3.58 10.54
CA ASP A 4 -12.27 -3.78 11.92
C ASP A 4 -10.81 -4.27 12.02
N VAL A 5 -9.99 -3.91 11.02
CA VAL A 5 -8.55 -4.16 11.03
C VAL A 5 -7.78 -2.90 11.44
N PRO A 6 -6.69 -3.03 12.22
CA PRO A 6 -5.78 -1.93 12.54
C PRO A 6 -5.28 -1.22 11.27
N ILE A 7 -5.09 0.09 11.34
CA ILE A 7 -4.47 0.88 10.26
C ILE A 7 -2.97 0.62 10.17
N VAL A 8 -2.32 0.49 11.33
CA VAL A 8 -0.92 0.11 11.45
C VAL A 8 -0.88 -1.22 12.22
N PRO A 9 -0.51 -2.33 11.57
CA PRO A 9 -0.45 -3.64 12.22
C PRO A 9 0.66 -3.76 13.28
N PRO A 10 0.56 -4.72 14.20
CA PRO A 10 -0.66 -5.47 14.56
C PRO A 10 -1.50 -4.74 15.63
N ASP A 11 -0.95 -3.73 16.29
CA ASP A 11 -1.45 -3.24 17.58
C ASP A 11 -2.06 -1.82 17.55
N SER A 12 -2.29 -1.23 16.37
CA SER A 12 -2.95 0.08 16.32
C SER A 12 -4.37 0.03 16.88
N ILE A 13 -4.66 0.96 17.80
CA ILE A 13 -5.99 1.15 18.39
C ILE A 13 -6.98 1.66 17.33
N ILE A 14 -6.48 2.41 16.34
CA ILE A 14 -7.31 2.95 15.27
C ILE A 14 -7.50 1.87 14.20
N LYS A 15 -8.76 1.59 13.88
CA LYS A 15 -9.16 0.54 12.96
C LYS A 15 -10.07 1.07 11.86
N THR A 16 -10.11 0.35 10.75
CA THR A 16 -11.11 0.54 9.69
C THR A 16 -12.54 0.37 10.21
N PHE A 17 -13.47 1.16 9.68
CA PHE A 17 -14.86 1.17 10.16
C PHE A 17 -15.65 -0.09 9.75
N VAL A 18 -16.30 -0.73 10.72
CA VAL A 18 -17.14 -1.92 10.53
C VAL A 18 -18.25 -1.70 9.50
N HIS A 19 -18.85 -0.51 9.50
CA HIS A 19 -20.02 -0.19 8.66
C HIS A 19 -19.68 0.66 7.44
N GLN A 20 -18.41 0.71 7.03
CA GLN A 20 -18.02 1.41 5.80
C GLN A 20 -18.70 0.77 4.57
N LYS A 21 -19.29 1.62 3.73
CA LYS A 21 -19.93 1.25 2.47
C LYS A 21 -18.99 1.55 1.31
N GLU A 22 -19.06 0.73 0.28
CA GLU A 22 -18.20 0.78 -0.90
C GLU A 22 -18.34 2.11 -1.66
N GLN A 23 -19.57 2.64 -1.74
CA GLN A 23 -19.88 3.90 -2.41
C GLN A 23 -19.23 5.13 -1.76
N ASP A 24 -18.82 5.01 -0.49
CA ASP A 24 -18.21 6.09 0.29
C ASP A 24 -16.67 6.08 0.19
N VAL A 25 -16.10 5.14 -0.57
CA VAL A 25 -14.65 4.99 -0.73
C VAL A 25 -14.16 5.80 -1.93
N ASP A 26 -13.10 6.56 -1.73
CA ASP A 26 -12.35 7.25 -2.78
C ASP A 26 -10.87 6.85 -2.81
N LEU A 27 -10.29 6.37 -1.71
CA LEU A 27 -8.92 5.84 -1.66
C LEU A 27 -8.95 4.33 -1.37
N ILE A 28 -8.27 3.54 -2.19
CA ILE A 28 -8.04 2.11 -1.95
C ILE A 28 -6.54 1.90 -1.83
N ILE A 29 -6.12 1.34 -0.70
CA ILE A 29 -4.70 1.11 -0.39
C ILE A 29 -4.55 -0.21 0.38
N THR A 30 -3.32 -0.71 0.41
CA THR A 30 -2.93 -1.91 1.16
C THR A 30 -2.07 -1.56 2.36
N GLN A 31 -1.95 -2.50 3.28
CA GLN A 31 -0.92 -2.49 4.31
C GLN A 31 -0.06 -3.73 4.15
N ASP A 32 1.18 -3.65 4.61
CA ASP A 32 2.07 -4.80 4.73
C ASP A 32 2.07 -5.30 6.19
N SER A 33 3.12 -5.97 6.68
CA SER A 33 3.16 -6.41 8.08
C SER A 33 3.42 -5.28 9.08
N GLU A 34 3.82 -4.09 8.62
CA GLU A 34 4.28 -3.01 9.47
C GLU A 34 3.48 -1.72 9.26
N ASP A 35 3.24 -1.28 8.03
CA ASP A 35 2.61 0.02 7.73
C ASP A 35 1.64 -0.02 6.54
N LEU A 36 1.00 1.12 6.26
CA LEU A 36 0.37 1.36 4.97
C LEU A 36 1.42 1.39 3.85
N ASN A 37 1.09 0.80 2.70
CA ASN A 37 1.96 0.77 1.53
C ASN A 37 1.50 1.81 0.48
N PRO A 38 2.22 2.93 0.30
CA PRO A 38 1.93 3.95 -0.71
C PRO A 38 2.47 3.60 -2.11
N GLY A 39 3.17 2.48 -2.28
CA GLY A 39 3.77 2.04 -3.54
C GLY A 39 2.75 1.58 -4.59
N SER A 40 1.53 1.22 -4.16
CA SER A 40 0.42 0.94 -5.06
C SER A 40 -0.91 1.28 -4.37
N PHE A 41 -1.67 2.17 -4.99
CA PHE A 41 -2.99 2.59 -4.49
C PHE A 41 -3.86 3.07 -5.65
N ILE A 42 -5.16 3.17 -5.39
CA ILE A 42 -6.14 3.72 -6.33
C ILE A 42 -6.80 4.90 -5.66
N LEU A 43 -6.77 6.06 -6.32
CA LEU A 43 -7.43 7.28 -5.87
C LEU A 43 -8.47 7.70 -6.90
N LYS A 44 -9.74 7.75 -6.50
CA LYS A 44 -10.86 8.16 -7.35
C LYS A 44 -10.80 9.65 -7.60
N ASN A 45 -10.77 10.05 -8.87
CA ASN A 45 -10.79 11.46 -9.25
C ASN A 45 -12.07 12.16 -8.73
N GLY A 46 -11.89 13.25 -8.00
CA GLY A 46 -12.96 14.01 -7.37
C GLY A 46 -12.44 15.05 -6.38
N GLU A 47 -13.36 15.71 -5.67
CA GLU A 47 -13.01 16.72 -4.65
C GLU A 47 -12.17 16.12 -3.51
N PHE A 48 -12.52 14.92 -3.06
CA PHE A 48 -11.75 14.21 -2.05
C PHE A 48 -10.30 13.98 -2.48
N ALA A 49 -10.05 13.58 -3.73
CA ALA A 49 -8.69 13.34 -4.21
C ALA A 49 -7.83 14.60 -4.16
N ARG A 50 -8.39 15.76 -4.55
CA ARG A 50 -7.68 17.05 -4.47
C ARG A 50 -7.35 17.40 -3.03
N PHE A 51 -8.36 17.35 -2.17
CA PHE A 51 -8.19 17.59 -0.73
C PHE A 51 -7.14 16.66 -0.12
N PHE A 52 -7.24 15.35 -0.39
CA PHE A 52 -6.34 14.36 0.18
C PHE A 52 -4.89 14.58 -0.28
N LEU A 53 -4.68 14.89 -1.56
CA LEU A 53 -3.35 15.20 -2.09
C LEU A 53 -2.81 16.52 -1.53
N ASP A 54 -3.64 17.55 -1.37
CA ASP A 54 -3.24 18.80 -0.72
C ASP A 54 -2.78 18.56 0.73
N VAL A 55 -3.51 17.72 1.47
CA VAL A 55 -3.13 17.32 2.84
C VAL A 55 -1.84 16.50 2.83
N TRP A 56 -1.75 15.44 2.02
CA TRP A 56 -0.60 14.53 2.05
C TRP A 56 0.70 15.22 1.61
N PHE A 57 0.60 16.17 0.66
CA PHE A 57 1.73 16.98 0.20
C PHE A 57 1.85 18.33 0.94
N ASP A 58 1.10 18.56 2.00
CA ASP A 58 1.24 19.77 2.80
C ASP A 58 2.67 19.85 3.37
N PRO A 59 3.32 21.03 3.35
CA PRO A 59 4.65 21.21 3.92
C PRO A 59 4.77 20.74 5.38
N LEU A 60 3.69 20.75 6.17
CA LEU A 60 3.69 20.22 7.53
C LEU A 60 3.98 18.72 7.57
N TYR A 61 3.39 17.93 6.67
CA TYR A 61 3.69 16.49 6.59
C TYR A 61 5.03 16.22 5.92
N ARG A 62 5.32 16.92 4.82
CA ARG A 62 6.56 16.68 4.05
C ARG A 62 7.83 17.13 4.77
N ASN A 63 7.75 18.17 5.60
CA ASN A 63 8.90 18.65 6.36
C ASN A 63 8.98 18.04 7.76
N PHE A 64 8.00 17.24 8.18
CA PHE A 64 8.08 16.50 9.42
C PHE A 64 9.00 15.28 9.26
N ASN A 65 9.85 15.04 10.25
CA ASN A 65 10.85 13.98 10.20
C ASN A 65 10.26 12.63 10.65
N PHE A 66 9.33 12.09 9.85
CA PHE A 66 8.79 10.75 10.08
C PHE A 66 9.87 9.68 9.94
N ALA A 67 9.89 8.70 10.85
CA ALA A 67 10.95 7.69 10.88
C ALA A 67 11.01 6.83 9.60
N ARG A 68 9.86 6.55 8.97
CA ARG A 68 9.74 5.88 7.67
C ARG A 68 9.10 6.77 6.61
N ALA A 69 9.59 8.01 6.55
CA ALA A 69 9.26 9.00 5.53
C ALA A 69 7.74 9.08 5.25
N GLU A 70 7.33 8.95 3.99
CA GLU A 70 5.95 9.10 3.55
C GLU A 70 5.00 8.03 4.08
N ALA A 71 5.46 6.81 4.37
CA ALA A 71 4.63 5.72 4.88
C ALA A 71 4.07 6.10 6.26
N HIS A 72 4.95 6.48 7.20
CA HIS A 72 4.56 6.96 8.51
C HIS A 72 3.76 8.28 8.46
N GLY A 73 4.02 9.14 7.46
CA GLY A 73 3.18 10.31 7.22
C GLY A 73 1.74 9.93 6.87
N LEU A 74 1.58 8.93 6.02
CA LEU A 74 0.27 8.40 5.63
C LEU A 74 -0.43 7.66 6.78
N ASP A 75 0.32 6.87 7.57
CA ASP A 75 -0.17 6.24 8.78
C ASP A 75 -0.70 7.27 9.76
N HIS A 76 0.01 8.39 9.93
CA HIS A 76 -0.45 9.50 10.75
C HIS A 76 -1.75 10.08 10.22
N ILE A 77 -1.83 10.36 8.91
CA ILE A 77 -3.05 10.92 8.30
C ILE A 77 -4.24 9.99 8.58
N LEU A 78 -4.15 8.69 8.30
CA LEU A 78 -5.26 7.76 8.50
C LEU A 78 -5.60 7.50 9.97
N GLN A 79 -4.63 7.52 10.88
CA GLN A 79 -4.90 7.32 12.31
C GLN A 79 -5.54 8.54 12.96
N TRP A 80 -5.14 9.76 12.56
CA TRP A 80 -5.53 11.00 13.25
C TRP A 80 -6.59 11.84 12.52
N HIS A 81 -6.95 11.48 11.27
CA HIS A 81 -7.96 12.20 10.49
C HIS A 81 -9.10 11.25 10.08
N PRO A 82 -10.11 11.05 10.96
CA PRO A 82 -11.22 10.13 10.72
C PRO A 82 -11.99 10.41 9.42
N THR A 83 -12.01 11.66 8.96
CA THR A 83 -12.64 12.06 7.70
C THR A 83 -11.92 11.49 6.47
N VAL A 84 -10.59 11.36 6.53
CA VAL A 84 -9.79 10.68 5.49
C VAL A 84 -9.99 9.17 5.58
N LEU A 85 -9.94 8.61 6.80
CA LEU A 85 -10.16 7.19 7.02
C LEU A 85 -11.55 6.74 6.55
N ALA A 86 -12.59 7.56 6.76
CA ALA A 86 -13.95 7.25 6.32
C ALA A 86 -14.08 7.09 4.79
N ARG A 87 -13.17 7.69 4.02
CA ARG A 87 -13.10 7.61 2.56
C ARG A 87 -12.06 6.60 2.05
N THR A 88 -11.41 5.87 2.96
CA THR A 88 -10.32 4.95 2.64
C THR A 88 -10.71 3.51 2.89
N ALA A 89 -10.49 2.63 1.93
CA ALA A 89 -10.63 1.20 2.08
C ALA A 89 -9.27 0.51 2.10
N LEU A 90 -9.03 -0.28 3.16
CA LEU A 90 -7.95 -1.25 3.15
C LEU A 90 -8.38 -2.51 2.40
N VAL A 91 -7.48 -3.04 1.58
CA VAL A 91 -7.67 -4.31 0.87
C VAL A 91 -6.50 -5.25 1.16
N PRO A 92 -6.69 -6.58 1.01
CA PRO A 92 -5.58 -7.52 1.13
C PRO A 92 -4.41 -7.12 0.22
N GLN A 93 -3.19 -7.20 0.75
CA GLN A 93 -1.97 -6.77 0.07
C GLN A 93 -1.86 -7.30 -1.37
N ARG A 94 -2.17 -8.59 -1.59
CA ARG A 94 -2.08 -9.25 -2.90
C ARG A 94 -3.04 -8.72 -3.98
N ILE A 95 -4.05 -7.93 -3.63
CA ILE A 95 -4.97 -7.37 -4.62
C ILE A 95 -4.24 -6.41 -5.57
N LEU A 96 -3.32 -5.59 -5.04
CA LEU A 96 -2.67 -4.55 -5.83
C LEU A 96 -1.21 -4.25 -5.42
N SER A 97 -0.66 -4.93 -4.41
CA SER A 97 0.67 -4.66 -3.85
C SER A 97 1.39 -5.92 -3.33
N SER A 98 1.35 -7.02 -4.08
CA SER A 98 1.98 -8.28 -3.64
C SER A 98 3.49 -8.17 -3.58
N TYR A 99 4.12 -8.62 -2.49
CA TYR A 99 5.58 -8.56 -2.34
C TYR A 99 6.27 -9.75 -3.00
N SER A 100 7.49 -9.56 -3.51
CA SER A 100 8.33 -10.69 -3.92
C SER A 100 8.61 -11.59 -2.71
N LYS A 101 8.92 -12.86 -2.97
CA LYS A 101 9.18 -13.84 -1.89
C LYS A 101 10.35 -13.44 -0.97
N ASP A 102 11.28 -12.67 -1.50
CA ASP A 102 12.50 -12.25 -0.81
C ASP A 102 12.33 -10.85 -0.19
N SER A 103 11.19 -10.18 -0.44
CA SER A 103 10.89 -8.87 0.13
C SER A 103 10.55 -8.97 1.62
N PRO A 104 11.16 -8.13 2.47
CA PRO A 104 10.83 -8.08 3.88
C PRO A 104 9.46 -7.43 4.08
N GLY A 105 8.87 -7.71 5.24
CA GLY A 105 7.67 -7.02 5.70
C GLY A 105 6.38 -7.41 4.98
N ALA A 106 6.35 -8.49 4.21
CA ALA A 106 5.10 -8.97 3.62
C ALA A 106 4.10 -9.36 4.72
N ALA A 107 2.82 -9.01 4.55
CA ALA A 107 1.76 -9.53 5.40
C ALA A 107 1.66 -11.08 5.28
N LEU A 108 0.93 -11.73 6.18
CA LEU A 108 0.86 -13.20 6.26
C LEU A 108 0.50 -13.90 4.93
N ASP A 109 -0.37 -13.30 4.11
CA ASP A 109 -0.67 -13.72 2.73
C ASP A 109 -0.36 -12.58 1.76
N GLY A 110 0.75 -11.88 1.96
CA GLY A 110 1.18 -10.70 1.19
C GLY A 110 2.12 -11.02 0.02
N THR A 111 2.68 -12.23 0.00
CA THR A 111 3.64 -12.66 -1.04
C THR A 111 2.95 -12.99 -2.37
N TYR A 112 3.56 -12.57 -3.46
CA TYR A 112 3.11 -12.78 -4.83
C TYR A 112 2.79 -14.25 -5.15
N LYS A 113 1.68 -14.44 -5.86
CA LYS A 113 1.31 -15.69 -6.52
C LYS A 113 0.95 -15.42 -7.98
N ASP A 114 1.13 -16.43 -8.83
CA ASP A 114 0.78 -16.32 -10.24
C ASP A 114 -0.68 -15.91 -10.41
N GLY A 115 -0.89 -14.79 -11.12
CA GLY A 115 -2.21 -14.19 -11.33
C GLY A 115 -2.48 -12.95 -10.50
N ASP A 116 -1.63 -12.63 -9.52
CA ASP A 116 -1.70 -11.36 -8.80
C ASP A 116 -1.41 -10.19 -9.76
N LEU A 117 -2.06 -9.04 -9.52
CA LEU A 117 -2.06 -7.89 -10.44
C LEU A 117 -0.69 -7.21 -10.55
N VAL A 118 -0.01 -7.01 -9.41
CA VAL A 118 1.28 -6.35 -9.30
C VAL A 118 2.19 -7.17 -8.38
N ILE A 119 3.45 -7.28 -8.78
CA ILE A 119 4.56 -7.69 -7.91
C ILE A 119 5.40 -6.46 -7.56
N GLN A 120 5.64 -6.25 -6.28
CA GLN A 120 6.55 -5.24 -5.75
C GLN A 120 7.79 -5.92 -5.17
N PHE A 121 8.95 -5.42 -5.56
CA PHE A 121 10.23 -5.82 -4.97
C PHE A 121 10.56 -4.81 -3.85
N HIS A 122 9.76 -4.85 -2.78
CA HIS A 122 9.93 -3.99 -1.62
C HIS A 122 11.30 -4.21 -0.96
N GLY A 123 11.91 -3.13 -0.45
CA GLY A 123 13.25 -3.13 0.15
C GLY A 123 14.41 -3.21 -0.86
N CYS A 124 14.14 -3.01 -2.16
CA CYS A 124 15.20 -2.92 -3.16
C CYS A 124 15.85 -1.54 -3.12
N GLY A 125 17.14 -1.50 -2.78
CA GLY A 125 17.92 -0.27 -2.58
C GLY A 125 18.50 -0.15 -1.18
N ASP A 126 17.88 -0.81 -0.19
CA ASP A 126 18.27 -0.69 1.23
C ASP A 126 19.21 -1.80 1.71
N ALA A 127 19.28 -2.93 0.99
CA ALA A 127 20.05 -4.10 1.39
C ALA A 127 21.11 -4.47 0.35
N GLU A 128 22.39 -4.40 0.72
CA GLU A 128 23.52 -4.85 -0.12
C GLU A 128 23.46 -6.37 -0.45
N ALA A 129 22.64 -7.13 0.28
CA ALA A 129 22.56 -8.58 0.17
C ALA A 129 21.54 -9.09 -0.88
N ARG A 130 20.68 -8.24 -1.45
CA ARG A 130 19.64 -8.64 -2.40
C ARG A 130 19.92 -8.15 -3.81
N ASP A 131 19.82 -9.07 -4.78
CA ASP A 131 19.92 -8.80 -6.21
C ASP A 131 18.51 -8.76 -6.81
N CYS A 132 17.85 -7.61 -6.66
CA CYS A 132 16.47 -7.44 -7.13
C CYS A 132 16.32 -7.54 -8.64
N ALA A 133 17.39 -7.25 -9.41
CA ALA A 133 17.39 -7.44 -10.85
C ALA A 133 17.26 -8.93 -11.20
N ARG A 134 18.01 -9.78 -10.49
CA ARG A 134 17.88 -11.25 -10.63
C ARG A 134 16.54 -11.76 -10.12
N GLU A 135 15.97 -11.18 -9.06
CA GLU A 135 14.63 -11.54 -8.59
C GLU A 135 13.53 -11.18 -9.61
N LEU A 136 13.66 -10.04 -10.29
CA LEU A 136 12.72 -9.57 -11.32
C LEU A 136 12.72 -10.43 -12.58
N GLU A 137 13.90 -10.92 -12.99
CA GLU A 137 14.13 -11.63 -14.25
C GLU A 137 13.09 -12.74 -14.57
N PRO A 138 12.76 -13.70 -13.69
CA PRO A 138 11.75 -14.72 -13.99
C PRO A 138 10.36 -14.12 -14.25
N HIS A 139 9.97 -13.09 -13.50
CA HIS A 139 8.67 -12.42 -13.67
C HIS A 139 8.63 -11.60 -14.96
N TYR A 140 9.74 -10.94 -15.31
CA TYR A 140 9.86 -10.18 -16.55
C TYR A 140 9.74 -11.08 -17.79
N ARG A 141 10.42 -12.23 -17.79
CA ARG A 141 10.29 -13.24 -18.88
C ARG A 141 8.88 -13.78 -19.03
N LEU A 142 8.17 -13.98 -17.92
CA LEU A 142 6.76 -14.42 -17.96
C LEU A 142 5.86 -13.35 -18.58
N TRP A 143 6.07 -12.09 -18.23
CA TRP A 143 5.36 -10.96 -18.82
C TRP A 143 5.65 -10.83 -20.33
N GLU A 144 6.91 -10.91 -20.74
CA GLU A 144 7.32 -10.81 -22.15
C GLU A 144 6.68 -11.92 -23.00
N LYS A 145 6.65 -13.16 -22.50
CA LYS A 145 5.98 -14.28 -23.17
C LYS A 145 4.46 -14.08 -23.32
N LYS A 146 3.80 -13.49 -22.32
CA LYS A 146 2.35 -13.19 -22.39
C LYS A 146 2.07 -12.09 -23.42
N LYS A 147 2.89 -11.04 -23.43
CA LYS A 147 2.78 -9.92 -24.39
C LYS A 147 2.86 -10.38 -25.85
N GLN A 148 3.65 -11.40 -26.15
CA GLN A 148 3.77 -11.94 -27.51
C GLN A 148 2.58 -12.81 -27.95
N ARG A 149 1.70 -13.21 -27.02
CA ARG A 149 0.53 -14.05 -27.27
C ARG A 149 -0.76 -13.27 -27.51
N ASP A 150 -0.78 -11.99 -27.16
CA ASP A 150 -1.89 -11.06 -27.34
C ASP A 150 -1.67 -10.19 -28.60
#